data_AF-A0A918DGE1-F1
#
_entry.id   AF-A0A918DGE1-F1
#
_cell.length_a   1.000
_cell.length_b   1.000
_cell.length_c   1.000
_cell.angle_alpha   90.00
_cell.angle_beta   90.00
_cell.angle_gamma   90.00
#
_symmetry.space_group_name_H-M   'P 1'
#
loop_
_entity.id
_entity.type
_entity.pdbx_description
1 polymer ?
#
loop_
_entity_poly.entity_id
_entity_poly.type
_entity_poly.pdbx_seq_one_letter_code
_entity_poly.pdbx_strand_id
1 'polypeptide(L)'
;MIITAPPAEADPPATAEIAETMLSLLRRLANAKARRILPDQYDSVTDQLIESLAALLQEFDWPRGMALEAINYAMTNGTTMRDAMYATQTG
;
A
#
# COMPACT_ATOMS: atom_id res chain seq x y z
N MET A 1 -30.62 15.00 26.73
CA MET A 1 -30.66 14.43 25.37
C MET A 1 -29.22 14.42 24.88
N ILE A 2 -28.53 13.28 25.01
CA ILE A 2 -27.12 13.19 24.61
C ILE A 2 -27.12 12.94 23.10
N ILE A 3 -26.68 13.93 22.33
CA ILE A 3 -26.42 13.76 20.90
C ILE A 3 -25.08 13.02 20.81
N THR A 4 -25.12 11.69 20.85
CA THR A 4 -23.99 10.87 20.48
C THR A 4 -23.81 11.01 18.97
N ALA A 5 -22.75 11.68 18.55
CA ALA A 5 -22.31 11.66 17.16
C ALA A 5 -22.18 10.19 16.70
N PRO A 6 -22.59 9.85 15.46
CA PRO A 6 -22.36 8.51 14.94
C PRO A 6 -20.85 8.24 14.92
N PRO A 7 -20.42 6.97 15.13
CA PRO A 7 -19.02 6.60 14.94
C PRO A 7 -18.65 6.96 13.50
N ALA A 8 -17.50 7.63 13.32
CA ALA A 8 -16.98 7.98 12.00
C ALA A 8 -17.06 6.74 11.11
N GLU A 9 -17.90 6.79 10.07
CA GLU A 9 -17.90 5.80 9.01
C GLU A 9 -16.46 5.74 8.50
N ALA A 10 -15.78 4.64 8.77
CA ALA A 10 -14.37 4.45 8.44
C ALA A 10 -14.22 4.60 6.93
N ASP A 11 -13.76 5.76 6.45
CA ASP A 11 -13.74 6.22 5.06
C ASP A 11 -13.06 5.19 4.13
N PRO A 12 -13.80 4.21 3.55
CA PRO A 12 -13.18 3.13 2.81
C PRO A 12 -12.59 3.53 1.45
N PRO A 13 -13.09 4.57 0.72
CA PRO A 13 -12.55 4.91 -0.58
C PRO A 13 -11.23 5.69 -0.47
N ALA A 14 -11.08 6.58 0.52
CA ALA A 14 -9.92 7.46 0.62
C ALA A 14 -8.63 6.66 0.87
N THR A 15 -8.65 5.70 1.79
CA THR A 15 -7.47 4.85 2.08
C THR A 15 -7.12 3.94 0.92
N ALA A 16 -8.12 3.34 0.26
CA ALA A 16 -7.86 2.53 -0.92
C ALA A 16 -7.20 3.36 -2.02
N GLU A 17 -7.66 4.59 -2.26
CA GLU A 17 -7.04 5.51 -3.21
C GLU A 17 -5.62 5.91 -2.82
N ILE A 18 -5.36 6.16 -1.53
CA ILE A 18 -4.01 6.45 -1.03
C ILE A 18 -3.10 5.23 -1.23
N ALA A 19 -3.57 4.03 -0.90
CA ALA A 19 -2.81 2.79 -1.07
C ALA A 19 -2.44 2.54 -2.54
N GLU A 20 -3.39 2.74 -3.46
CA GLU A 20 -3.14 2.66 -4.91
C GLU A 20 -2.14 3.72 -5.38
N THR A 21 -2.24 4.93 -4.83
CA THR A 21 -1.31 6.03 -5.15
C THR A 21 0.11 5.68 -4.69
N MET A 22 0.27 5.17 -3.47
CA MET A 22 1.55 4.73 -2.93
C MET A 22 2.15 3.56 -3.74
N LEU A 23 1.33 2.59 -4.13
CA LEU A 23 1.74 1.49 -5.02
C LEU A 23 2.19 2.00 -6.40
N SER A 24 1.48 2.96 -6.97
CA SER A 24 1.84 3.60 -8.24
C SER A 24 3.19 4.33 -8.15
N LEU A 25 3.44 5.01 -7.03
CA LEU A 25 4.73 5.64 -6.74
C LEU A 25 5.85 4.60 -6.64
N LEU A 26 5.65 3.50 -5.91
CA LEU A 26 6.61 2.39 -5.82
C LEU A 26 6.98 1.84 -7.21
N ARG A 27 6.00 1.69 -8.11
CA ARG A 27 6.24 1.24 -9.49
C ARG A 27 7.03 2.24 -10.31
N ARG A 28 6.71 3.53 -10.21
CA ARG A 28 7.44 4.59 -10.92
C ARG A 28 8.88 4.66 -10.47
N LEU A 29 9.08 4.58 -9.16
CA LEU A 29 10.36 4.49 -8.51
C LEU A 29 11.12 3.26 -9.05
N ALA A 30 10.52 2.06 -9.06
CA ALA A 30 11.18 0.83 -9.51
C ALA A 30 11.58 0.90 -10.99
N ASN A 31 10.73 1.48 -11.83
CA ASN A 31 11.03 1.74 -13.24
C ASN A 31 12.17 2.73 -13.42
N ALA A 32 12.23 3.79 -12.61
CA ALA A 32 13.30 4.77 -12.66
C ALA A 32 14.64 4.19 -12.20
N LYS A 33 14.64 3.29 -11.20
CA LYS A 33 15.82 2.48 -10.82
C LYS A 33 16.27 1.60 -11.98
N ALA A 34 15.35 0.87 -12.62
CA ALA A 34 15.67 0.00 -13.76
C ALA A 34 16.30 0.77 -14.93
N ARG A 35 15.91 2.05 -15.12
CA ARG A 35 16.48 2.97 -16.13
C ARG A 35 17.78 3.65 -15.68
N ARG A 36 18.31 3.36 -14.49
CA ARG A 36 19.50 3.99 -13.89
C ARG A 36 19.40 5.52 -13.81
N ILE A 37 18.18 6.03 -13.62
CA ILE A 37 17.92 7.47 -13.49
C ILE A 37 18.18 7.92 -12.04
N LEU A 38 17.92 7.04 -11.07
CA LEU A 38 17.98 7.37 -9.65
C LEU A 38 19.30 6.92 -9.02
N PRO A 39 19.88 7.72 -8.10
CA PRO A 39 21.10 7.39 -7.38
C PRO A 39 20.88 6.34 -6.29
N ASP A 40 21.95 5.78 -5.74
CA ASP A 40 21.94 4.66 -4.78
C ASP A 40 21.11 4.88 -3.50
N GLN A 41 20.81 6.12 -3.12
CA GLN A 41 19.93 6.45 -1.98
C GLN A 41 18.46 6.03 -2.18
N TYR A 42 18.11 5.60 -3.40
CA TYR A 42 16.78 5.16 -3.81
C TYR A 42 16.23 3.96 -3.03
N ASP A 43 17.09 3.05 -2.57
CA ASP A 43 16.65 1.84 -1.87
C ASP A 43 16.01 2.18 -0.52
N SER A 44 16.58 3.15 0.20
CA SER A 44 16.01 3.64 1.46
C SER A 44 14.63 4.30 1.28
N VAL A 45 14.43 5.03 0.19
CA VAL A 45 13.14 5.69 -0.10
C VAL A 45 12.07 4.64 -0.47
N THR A 46 12.46 3.61 -1.21
CA THR A 46 11.55 2.51 -1.57
C THR A 46 11.12 1.75 -0.33
N ASP A 47 12.07 1.40 0.56
CA ASP A 47 11.79 0.69 1.80
C ASP A 47 10.87 1.50 2.72
N GLN A 48 11.12 2.80 2.88
CA GLN A 48 10.25 3.68 3.67
C GLN A 48 8.83 3.74 3.10
N LEU A 49 8.68 3.77 1.77
CA LEU A 49 7.38 3.82 1.13
C LEU A 49 6.62 2.49 1.26
N ILE A 50 7.32 1.35 1.19
CA ILE A 50 6.76 0.03 1.47
C ILE A 50 6.26 -0.05 2.92
N GLU A 51 7.08 0.35 3.88
CA GLU A 51 6.70 0.35 5.30
C GLU A 51 5.52 1.29 5.56
N SER A 52 5.50 2.47 4.94
CA SER A 52 4.38 3.41 5.07
C SER A 52 3.09 2.84 4.50
N LEU A 53 3.16 2.14 3.35
CA LEU A 53 2.00 1.47 2.76
C LEU A 53 1.53 0.30 3.62
N ALA A 54 2.46 -0.48 4.17
CA ALA A 54 2.13 -1.56 5.09
C ALA A 54 1.52 -1.05 6.41
N ALA A 55 1.94 0.11 6.90
CA ALA A 55 1.35 0.77 8.07
C ALA A 55 -0.06 1.27 7.76
N LEU A 56 -0.28 1.89 6.59
CA LEU A 56 -1.61 2.30 6.14
C LEU A 56 -2.56 1.11 6.07
N LEU A 57 -2.13 -0.03 5.51
CA LEU A 57 -2.97 -1.23 5.45
C LEU A 57 -3.27 -1.79 6.85
N GLN A 58 -2.33 -1.72 7.79
CA GLN A 58 -2.55 -2.14 9.18
C GLN A 58 -3.62 -1.34 9.91
N GLU A 59 -3.77 -0.06 9.61
CA GLU A 59 -4.87 0.76 10.15
C GLU A 59 -6.26 0.26 9.70
N PHE A 60 -6.31 -0.61 8.68
CA PHE A 60 -7.52 -1.18 8.09
C PHE A 60 -7.62 -2.69 8.32
N ASP A 61 -7.14 -3.16 9.47
CA ASP A 61 -7.21 -4.56 9.92
C ASP A 61 -6.43 -5.55 9.03
N TRP A 62 -5.44 -5.09 8.26
CA TRP A 62 -4.51 -5.98 7.56
C TRP A 62 -3.24 -6.23 8.38
N PRO A 63 -2.99 -7.46 8.86
CA PRO A 63 -1.76 -7.77 9.57
C PRO A 63 -0.53 -7.40 8.72
N ARG A 64 0.51 -6.84 9.37
CA ARG A 64 1.73 -6.38 8.68
C ARG A 64 2.29 -7.40 7.68
N GLY A 65 2.32 -8.68 8.05
CA GLY A 65 2.79 -9.75 7.17
C GLY A 65 1.97 -9.85 5.87
N MET A 66 0.64 -9.92 5.99
CA MET A 66 -0.27 -9.97 4.85
C MET A 66 -0.21 -8.69 4.00
N ALA A 67 -0.05 -7.53 4.64
CA ALA A 67 0.12 -6.26 3.94
C ALA A 67 1.39 -6.28 3.07
N LEU A 68 2.53 -6.72 3.62
CA LEU A 68 3.79 -6.84 2.88
C LEU A 68 3.68 -7.86 1.74
N GLU A 69 3.03 -9.00 1.97
CA GLU A 69 2.79 -10.00 0.94
C GLU A 69 1.92 -9.44 -0.19
N ALA A 70 0.86 -8.70 0.14
CA ALA A 70 -0.01 -8.09 -0.85
C ALA A 70 0.76 -7.04 -1.67
N ILE A 71 1.57 -6.19 -1.02
CA ILE A 71 2.41 -5.19 -1.71
C ILE A 71 3.38 -5.90 -2.67
N ASN A 72 4.04 -6.96 -2.21
CA ASN A 72 4.97 -7.74 -3.02
C ASN A 72 4.26 -8.41 -4.22
N TYR A 73 3.07 -8.99 -3.98
CA TYR A 73 2.24 -9.57 -5.02
C TYR A 73 1.84 -8.53 -6.06
N ALA A 74 1.39 -7.35 -5.63
CA ALA A 74 1.01 -6.26 -6.52
C ALA A 74 2.20 -5.75 -7.34
N MET A 75 3.37 -5.62 -6.72
CA MET A 75 4.59 -5.20 -7.42
C MET A 75 5.05 -6.22 -8.46
N THR A 76 4.96 -7.51 -8.12
CA THR A 76 5.41 -8.61 -9.00
C THR A 76 4.46 -8.84 -10.16
N ASN A 77 3.14 -8.81 -9.92
CA ASN A 77 2.13 -9.18 -10.90
C ASN A 77 1.50 -7.99 -11.63
N GLY A 78 1.82 -6.75 -11.23
CA GLY A 78 1.26 -5.56 -11.86
C GLY A 78 -0.23 -5.33 -11.55
N THR A 79 -0.78 -5.95 -10.50
CA THR A 79 -2.21 -5.88 -10.12
C THR A 79 -2.54 -4.66 -9.26
N THR A 80 -3.82 -4.35 -9.06
CA THR A 80 -4.20 -3.32 -8.09
C THR A 80 -3.89 -3.79 -6.67
N MET A 81 -3.84 -2.85 -5.71
CA MET A 81 -3.71 -3.18 -4.29
C MET A 81 -4.91 -4.00 -3.83
N ARG A 82 -6.12 -3.63 -4.28
CA ARG A 82 -7.35 -4.39 -4.01
C ARG A 82 -7.25 -5.85 -4.45
N ASP A 83 -6.80 -6.09 -5.69
CA ASP A 83 -6.69 -7.46 -6.23
C ASP A 83 -5.63 -8.27 -5.49
N ALA A 84 -4.51 -7.63 -5.15
CA ALA A 84 -3.43 -8.28 -4.43
C ALA A 84 -3.84 -8.65 -2.99
N MET A 85 -4.58 -7.77 -2.31
CA MET A 85 -5.17 -8.07 -1.00
C MET A 85 -6.11 -9.27 -1.10
N TYR A 86 -7.02 -9.28 -2.08
CA TYR A 86 -7.93 -10.42 -2.28
C TYR A 86 -7.17 -11.74 -2.54
N ALA A 87 -6.09 -11.68 -3.33
CA ALA A 87 -5.26 -12.85 -3.63
C ALA A 87 -4.51 -13.38 -2.39
N THR A 88 -4.01 -12.51 -1.51
CA THR A 88 -3.28 -12.94 -0.30
C THR A 88 -4.19 -13.35 0.85
N GLN A 89 -5.48 -12.97 0.83
CA GLN A 89 -6.46 -13.45 1.82
C GLN A 89 -6.91 -14.89 1.55
N THR A 90 -6.83 -15.34 0.30
CA THR A 90 -7.40 -16.62 -0.16
C THR A 90 -6.36 -17.70 -0.45
N GLY A 91 -5.06 -17.36 -0.42
CA GLY A 91 -3.93 -18.29 -0.57
C GLY A 91 -3.32 -18.69 0.77
#